data_AF-A0A7S1W9D6-F1
#
_entry.id   AF-A0A7S1W9D6-F1
#
_cell.length_a   1.000
_cell.length_b   1.000
_cell.length_c   1.000
_cell.angle_alpha   90.00
_cell.angle_beta   90.00
_cell.angle_gamma   90.00
#
_symmetry.space_group_name_H-M   'P 1'
#
loop_
_entity.id
_entity.type
_entity.pdbx_description
1 polymer ?
#
loop_
_entity_poly.entity_id
_entity_poly.type
_entity_poly.pdbx_seq_one_letter_code
_entity_poly.pdbx_strand_id
1 'polypeptide(L)'
;CARAGAVFADAEAIEDQLLPLLQAIHTRLAGPAVACCLKQRGSDQRQKRWSVLIDSDGLHSTSSTPTVHIPKDDCGGGSAWAAGVIDSLSRGLVAAGRAQPCRQGTVVTLGRDHAASALRNGDILAALAQESIGDHSTATRADLE
;
A
#
# COMPACT_ATOMS: atom_id res chain seq x y z
N CYS A 1 -17.18 -25.92 -17.19
CA CYS A 1 -17.84 -24.86 -16.40
C CYS A 1 -16.81 -23.77 -16.14
N ALA A 2 -16.75 -22.74 -17.00
CA ALA A 2 -15.74 -21.68 -16.91
C ALA A 2 -16.14 -20.70 -15.80
N ARG A 3 -15.29 -20.50 -14.79
CA ARG A 3 -15.46 -19.42 -13.81
C ARG A 3 -15.32 -18.11 -14.57
N ALA A 4 -16.39 -17.32 -14.65
CA ALA A 4 -16.30 -15.93 -15.07
C ALA A 4 -15.35 -15.21 -14.10
N GLY A 5 -14.13 -14.93 -14.53
CA GLY A 5 -13.16 -14.16 -13.76
C GLY A 5 -13.67 -12.74 -13.61
N ALA A 6 -13.63 -12.21 -12.39
CA ALA A 6 -13.90 -10.79 -12.15
C ALA A 6 -13.02 -9.95 -13.07
N VAL A 7 -13.63 -9.05 -13.85
CA VAL A 7 -12.91 -8.13 -14.73
C VAL A 7 -12.53 -6.91 -13.89
N PHE A 8 -11.31 -6.89 -13.40
CA PHE A 8 -10.68 -5.65 -12.95
C PHE A 8 -10.15 -4.90 -14.18
N ALA A 9 -10.10 -3.58 -14.10
CA ALA A 9 -9.38 -2.77 -15.08
C ALA A 9 -7.89 -3.07 -14.94
N ASP A 10 -7.14 -2.72 -15.98
CA ASP A 10 -5.72 -3.02 -16.02
C ASP A 10 -4.98 -2.16 -14.98
N ALA A 11 -4.44 -2.80 -13.94
CA ALA A 11 -3.72 -2.10 -12.87
C ALA A 11 -2.44 -1.46 -13.42
N GLU A 12 -1.83 -2.08 -14.43
CA GLU A 12 -0.63 -1.57 -15.11
C GLU A 12 -0.93 -0.22 -15.77
N ALA A 13 -2.07 -0.09 -16.45
CA ALA A 13 -2.50 1.16 -17.07
C ALA A 13 -2.77 2.29 -16.06
N ILE A 14 -3.15 1.97 -14.82
CA ILE A 14 -3.33 2.96 -13.75
C ILE A 14 -1.97 3.40 -13.21
N GLU A 15 -1.05 2.45 -12.99
CA GLU A 15 0.31 2.74 -12.52
C GLU A 15 1.08 3.60 -13.52
N ASP A 16 0.96 3.32 -14.82
CA ASP A 16 1.57 4.10 -15.90
C ASP A 16 1.12 5.57 -15.88
N GLN A 17 -0.13 5.84 -15.51
CA GLN A 17 -0.65 7.20 -15.38
C GLN A 17 -0.22 7.89 -14.09
N LEU A 18 -0.02 7.13 -13.00
CA LEU A 18 0.35 7.66 -11.70
C LEU A 18 1.85 7.92 -11.57
N LEU A 19 2.68 7.12 -12.22
CA LEU A 19 4.13 7.20 -12.12
C LEU A 19 4.67 8.61 -12.43
N PRO A 20 4.27 9.29 -13.52
CA PRO A 20 4.72 10.65 -13.80
C PRO A 20 4.32 11.65 -12.70
N LEU A 21 3.14 11.47 -12.10
CA LEU A 21 2.65 12.34 -11.03
C LEU A 21 3.45 12.14 -9.73
N LEU A 22 3.72 10.89 -9.36
CA LEU A 22 4.54 10.56 -8.21
C LEU A 22 5.97 11.08 -8.37
N GLN A 23 6.56 10.93 -9.56
CA GLN A 23 7.87 11.49 -9.88
C GLN A 23 7.89 13.02 -9.77
N ALA A 24 6.85 13.69 -10.28
CA ALA A 24 6.73 15.14 -10.19
C ALA A 24 6.62 15.62 -8.73
N ILE A 25 5.82 14.94 -7.90
CA ILE A 25 5.66 15.26 -6.47
C ILE A 25 6.98 15.01 -5.73
N HIS A 26 7.59 13.84 -5.90
CA HIS A 26 8.86 13.47 -5.29
C HIS A 26 9.95 14.51 -5.61
N THR A 27 10.07 14.89 -6.88
CA THR A 27 11.04 15.91 -7.33
C THR A 27 10.72 17.28 -6.74
N ARG A 28 9.46 17.72 -6.79
CA ARG A 28 9.05 19.07 -6.38
C ARG A 28 9.13 19.27 -4.85
N LEU A 29 8.97 18.19 -4.09
CA LEU A 29 9.13 18.20 -2.64
C LEU A 29 10.56 17.88 -2.18
N ALA A 30 11.52 17.80 -3.12
CA ALA A 30 12.93 17.52 -2.86
C ALA A 30 13.21 16.13 -2.25
N GLY A 31 12.45 15.12 -2.65
CA GLY A 31 12.78 13.72 -2.41
C GLY A 31 12.11 12.96 -1.25
N PRO A 32 10.96 13.37 -0.68
CA PRO A 32 10.28 12.53 0.30
C PRO A 32 9.78 11.23 -0.36
N ALA A 33 9.64 10.16 0.43
CA ALA A 33 8.91 9.00 -0.03
C ALA A 33 7.43 9.36 -0.21
N VAL A 34 6.85 9.06 -1.38
CA VAL A 34 5.44 9.32 -1.69
C VAL A 34 4.77 8.00 -1.99
N ALA A 35 3.73 7.66 -1.22
CA ALA A 35 2.99 6.43 -1.36
C ALA A 35 1.53 6.71 -1.72
N CYS A 36 0.94 5.85 -2.55
CA CYS A 36 -0.45 5.92 -2.95
C CYS A 36 -1.08 4.53 -2.82
N CYS A 37 -2.17 4.43 -2.06
CA CYS A 37 -3.02 3.25 -2.05
C CYS A 37 -4.05 3.35 -3.18
N LEU A 38 -4.20 2.27 -3.92
CA LEU A 38 -5.11 2.14 -5.05
C LEU A 38 -6.13 1.07 -4.74
N LYS A 39 -7.38 1.33 -5.13
CA LYS A 39 -8.46 0.37 -4.98
C LYS A 39 -9.34 0.37 -6.20
N GLN A 40 -9.76 -0.83 -6.59
CA GLN A 40 -10.71 -1.02 -7.67
C GLN A 40 -11.79 -2.02 -7.25
N ARG A 41 -13.05 -1.64 -7.47
CA ARG A 41 -14.21 -2.52 -7.33
C ARG A 41 -14.41 -3.31 -8.62
N GLY A 42 -14.46 -4.64 -8.52
CA GLY A 42 -14.88 -5.54 -9.58
C GLY A 42 -16.41 -5.64 -9.65
N SER A 43 -16.92 -6.17 -10.76
CA SER A 43 -18.36 -6.40 -10.95
C SER A 43 -18.98 -7.41 -9.96
N ASP A 44 -18.16 -8.24 -9.33
CA ASP A 44 -18.54 -9.26 -8.35
C ASP A 44 -18.45 -8.78 -6.89
N GLN A 45 -18.46 -7.46 -6.66
CA GLN A 45 -18.29 -6.81 -5.36
C GLN A 45 -16.90 -6.94 -4.72
N ARG A 46 -16.01 -7.77 -5.28
CA ARG A 46 -14.63 -7.84 -4.81
C ARG A 46 -13.93 -6.50 -5.02
N GLN A 47 -13.07 -6.16 -4.08
CA GLN A 47 -12.19 -5.03 -4.17
C GLN A 47 -10.76 -5.55 -4.31
N LYS A 48 -10.08 -5.10 -5.36
CA LYS A 48 -8.64 -5.25 -5.55
C LYS A 48 -7.97 -4.02 -4.95
N ARG A 49 -6.98 -4.23 -4.08
CA ARG A 49 -6.13 -3.21 -3.46
C ARG A 49 -4.68 -3.48 -3.81
N TRP A 50 -3.98 -2.43 -4.17
CA TRP A 50 -2.54 -2.43 -4.35
C TRP A 50 -2.03 -1.04 -4.05
N SER A 51 -0.72 -0.90 -3.91
CA SER A 51 -0.10 0.36 -3.54
C SER A 51 1.17 0.56 -4.33
N VAL A 52 1.47 1.84 -4.58
CA VAL A 52 2.70 2.29 -5.22
C VAL A 52 3.43 3.24 -4.30
N LEU A 53 4.77 3.21 -4.32
CA LEU A 53 5.62 4.11 -3.56
C LEU A 53 6.79 4.54 -4.42
N ILE A 54 7.14 5.83 -4.41
CA ILE A 54 8.39 6.33 -4.96
C ILE A 54 9.27 6.87 -3.83
N ASP A 55 10.54 6.47 -3.82
CA ASP A 55 11.60 7.02 -2.97
C ASP A 55 12.89 7.18 -3.79
N SER A 56 14.03 7.41 -3.13
CA SER A 56 15.31 7.56 -3.84
C SER A 56 15.78 6.29 -4.58
N ASP A 57 15.30 5.11 -4.18
CA ASP A 57 15.65 3.83 -4.83
C ASP A 57 14.76 3.55 -6.05
N GLY A 58 13.72 4.35 -6.25
CA GLY A 58 12.81 4.29 -7.39
C GLY A 58 11.38 3.93 -7.00
N LEU A 59 10.66 3.34 -7.95
CA LEU A 59 9.27 2.92 -7.80
C LEU A 59 9.17 1.51 -7.20
N HIS A 60 8.28 1.35 -6.23
CA HIS A 60 7.91 0.09 -5.61
C HIS A 60 6.40 -0.11 -5.79
N SER A 61 5.96 -1.32 -6.09
CA SER A 61 4.53 -1.61 -6.31
C SER A 61 4.15 -3.00 -5.78
N THR A 62 2.92 -3.12 -5.28
CA THR A 62 2.27 -4.40 -4.94
C THR A 62 1.27 -4.87 -6.02
N SER A 63 1.23 -4.27 -7.21
CA SER A 63 0.29 -4.65 -8.29
C SER A 63 0.41 -6.10 -8.75
N SER A 64 1.61 -6.69 -8.66
CA SER A 64 1.87 -8.10 -8.95
C SER A 64 1.31 -9.06 -7.87
N THR A 65 1.10 -8.57 -6.65
CA THR A 65 0.59 -9.32 -5.50
C THR A 65 -0.50 -8.53 -4.75
N PRO A 66 -1.62 -8.20 -5.44
CA PRO A 66 -2.64 -7.34 -4.89
C PRO A 66 -3.43 -8.04 -3.78
N THR A 67 -3.96 -7.28 -2.82
CA THR A 67 -4.94 -7.79 -1.85
C THR A 67 -6.32 -7.78 -2.49
N VAL A 68 -7.00 -8.93 -2.51
CA VAL A 68 -8.36 -9.05 -3.06
C VAL A 68 -9.29 -9.60 -1.98
N HIS A 69 -10.38 -8.89 -1.73
CA HIS A 69 -11.35 -9.24 -0.68
C HIS A 69 -12.75 -8.70 -1.01
N ILE A 70 -13.75 -8.99 -0.19
CA ILE A 70 -15.10 -8.43 -0.31
C ILE A 70 -15.36 -7.56 0.94
N PRO A 71 -15.26 -6.23 0.84
CA PRO A 71 -15.58 -5.33 1.95
C PRO A 71 -16.98 -5.56 2.49
N LYS A 72 -17.12 -5.62 3.82
CA LYS A 72 -18.41 -5.48 4.51
C LYS A 72 -18.83 -4.02 4.61
N ASP A 73 -17.85 -3.14 4.81
CA ASP A 73 -18.00 -1.67 4.81
C ASP A 73 -16.78 -1.03 4.12
N ASP A 74 -16.99 0.10 3.44
CA ASP A 74 -15.91 0.83 2.78
C ASP A 74 -15.16 1.80 3.71
N CYS A 75 -15.68 2.01 4.92
CA CYS A 75 -15.12 2.88 5.95
C CYS A 75 -13.73 2.42 6.46
N GLY A 76 -12.98 3.32 7.12
CA GLY A 76 -11.73 3.01 7.82
C GLY A 76 -10.49 2.58 7.01
N GLY A 77 -10.64 2.15 5.75
CA GLY A 77 -9.55 1.51 5.00
C GLY A 77 -8.31 2.39 4.73
N GLY A 78 -8.46 3.71 4.64
CA GLY A 78 -7.33 4.63 4.40
C GLY A 78 -6.44 4.80 5.63
N SER A 79 -7.04 5.00 6.81
CA SER A 79 -6.31 5.11 8.07
C SER A 79 -5.66 3.78 8.45
N ALA A 80 -6.37 2.66 8.24
CA ALA A 80 -5.83 1.32 8.43
C ALA A 80 -4.63 1.05 7.51
N TRP A 81 -4.71 1.44 6.23
CA TRP A 81 -3.58 1.34 5.31
C TRP A 81 -2.35 2.11 5.83
N ALA A 82 -2.53 3.38 6.21
CA ALA A 82 -1.43 4.21 6.70
C ALA A 82 -0.80 3.64 7.98
N ALA A 83 -1.62 3.14 8.91
CA ALA A 83 -1.15 2.48 10.12
C ALA A 83 -0.32 1.23 9.82
N GLY A 84 -0.74 0.41 8.85
CA GLY A 84 -0.04 -0.81 8.44
C GLY A 84 1.32 -0.52 7.80
N VAL A 85 1.38 0.51 6.93
CA VAL A 85 2.64 1.00 6.35
C VAL A 85 3.59 1.48 7.45
N ILE A 86 3.11 2.31 8.38
CA ILE A 86 3.92 2.87 9.47
C ILE A 86 4.43 1.76 10.40
N ASP A 87 3.58 0.84 10.87
CA ASP A 87 4.01 -0.27 11.73
C ASP A 87 5.09 -1.13 11.05
N SER A 88 4.89 -1.48 9.78
CA SER A 88 5.86 -2.27 9.03
C SER A 88 7.21 -1.55 8.84
N LEU A 89 7.18 -0.26 8.48
CA LEU A 89 8.41 0.54 8.35
C LEU A 89 9.12 0.67 9.70
N SER A 90 8.39 0.98 10.76
CA SER A 90 8.95 1.08 12.12
C SER A 90 9.59 -0.23 12.57
N ARG A 91 8.95 -1.38 12.31
CA ARG A 91 9.52 -2.70 12.61
C ARG A 91 10.78 -2.97 11.80
N GLY A 92 10.78 -2.65 10.50
CA GLY A 92 11.95 -2.79 9.64
C GLY A 92 13.14 -1.97 10.13
N LEU A 93 12.90 -0.73 10.57
CA LEU A 93 13.93 0.12 11.17
C LEU A 93 14.52 -0.49 12.44
N VAL A 94 13.67 -0.95 13.37
CA VAL A 94 14.11 -1.59 14.61
C VAL A 94 14.93 -2.85 14.31
N ALA A 95 14.46 -3.71 13.39
CA ALA A 95 15.17 -4.93 12.99
C ALA A 95 16.54 -4.63 12.36
N ALA A 96 16.66 -3.51 11.64
CA ALA A 96 17.92 -3.02 11.07
C ALA A 96 18.81 -2.26 12.09
N GLY A 97 18.41 -2.16 13.36
CA GLY A 97 19.13 -1.40 14.38
C GLY A 97 19.12 0.12 14.15
N ARG A 98 18.08 0.64 13.49
CA ARG A 98 17.93 2.06 13.12
C ARG A 98 16.75 2.70 13.85
N ALA A 99 16.92 3.94 14.28
CA ALA A 99 15.84 4.74 14.86
C ALA A 99 15.03 5.53 13.80
N GLN A 100 15.59 5.71 12.59
CA GLN A 100 15.01 6.52 11.53
C GLN A 100 15.39 6.02 10.13
N PRO A 101 14.59 6.32 9.09
CA PRO A 101 14.97 6.04 7.69
C PRO A 101 16.28 6.73 7.30
N CYS A 102 16.95 6.17 6.30
CA CYS A 102 18.11 6.84 5.71
C CYS A 102 17.64 8.11 4.99
N ARG A 103 18.34 9.22 5.24
CA ARG A 103 18.03 10.51 4.62
C ARG A 103 19.30 11.26 4.23
N GLN A 104 19.29 11.87 3.05
CA GLN A 104 20.30 12.84 2.63
C GLN A 104 19.61 14.17 2.31
N GLY A 105 19.61 15.09 3.27
CA GLY A 105 18.75 16.27 3.23
C GLY A 105 17.27 15.87 3.31
N THR A 106 16.49 16.24 2.31
CA THR A 106 15.05 15.91 2.18
C THR A 106 14.79 14.59 1.47
N VAL A 107 15.81 14.00 0.85
CA VAL A 107 15.72 12.72 0.13
C VAL A 107 15.60 11.57 1.14
N VAL A 108 14.58 10.74 0.98
CA VAL A 108 14.33 9.55 1.83
C VAL A 108 14.61 8.28 1.04
N THR A 109 15.27 7.33 1.70
CA THR A 109 15.48 5.97 1.19
C THR A 109 14.89 4.97 2.18
N LEU A 110 13.92 4.17 1.75
CA LEU A 110 13.29 3.13 2.57
C LEU A 110 13.93 1.76 2.35
N GLY A 111 14.50 1.53 1.16
CA GLY A 111 15.00 0.23 0.74
C GLY A 111 13.89 -0.64 0.17
N ARG A 112 14.17 -1.30 -0.96
CA ARG A 112 13.20 -2.07 -1.74
C ARG A 112 12.34 -3.03 -0.91
N ASP A 113 12.97 -3.89 -0.12
CA ASP A 113 12.24 -4.94 0.61
C ASP A 113 11.35 -4.36 1.72
N HIS A 114 11.82 -3.31 2.40
CA HIS A 114 11.04 -2.62 3.43
C HIS A 114 9.85 -1.87 2.83
N ALA A 115 10.06 -1.19 1.69
CA ALA A 115 8.99 -0.47 0.99
C ALA A 115 7.90 -1.46 0.52
N ALA A 116 8.28 -2.54 -0.17
CA ALA A 116 7.33 -3.54 -0.64
C ALA A 116 6.57 -4.21 0.51
N SER A 117 7.27 -4.60 1.59
CA SER A 117 6.64 -5.19 2.77
C SER A 117 5.67 -4.23 3.45
N ALA A 118 6.04 -2.95 3.56
CA ALA A 118 5.18 -1.93 4.17
C ALA A 118 3.91 -1.67 3.36
N LEU A 119 4.03 -1.55 2.04
CA LEU A 119 2.87 -1.41 1.15
C LEU A 119 1.94 -2.62 1.27
N ARG A 120 2.50 -3.83 1.27
CA ARG A 120 1.73 -5.07 1.43
C ARG A 120 0.99 -5.12 2.76
N ASN A 121 1.65 -4.74 3.86
CA ASN A 121 1.01 -4.66 5.17
C ASN A 121 -0.12 -3.64 5.20
N GLY A 122 0.07 -2.47 4.59
CA GLY A 122 -0.99 -1.48 4.43
C GLY A 122 -2.19 -2.03 3.67
N ASP A 123 -1.95 -2.72 2.54
CA ASP A 123 -3.01 -3.30 1.72
C ASP A 123 -3.82 -4.37 2.47
N ILE A 124 -3.15 -5.23 3.23
CA ILE A 124 -3.80 -6.27 4.06
C ILE A 124 -4.57 -5.63 5.22
N LEU A 125 -3.96 -4.72 5.97
CA LEU A 125 -4.62 -4.12 7.13
C LEU A 125 -5.85 -3.31 6.73
N ALA A 126 -5.80 -2.63 5.58
CA ALA A 126 -6.95 -1.94 5.01
C ALA A 126 -8.07 -2.91 4.62
N ALA A 127 -7.72 -4.09 4.12
CA ALA A 127 -8.70 -5.12 3.80
C ALA A 127 -9.37 -5.65 5.07
N LEU A 128 -8.58 -6.04 6.08
CA LEU A 128 -9.08 -6.50 7.38
C LEU A 128 -9.96 -5.47 8.07
N ALA A 129 -9.60 -4.18 8.00
CA ALA A 129 -10.40 -3.11 8.59
C ALA A 129 -11.81 -3.02 7.99
N GLN A 130 -11.93 -3.31 6.70
CA GLN A 130 -13.19 -3.32 5.97
C GLN A 130 -13.97 -4.64 6.12
N GLU A 131 -13.46 -5.61 6.89
CA GLU A 131 -14.21 -6.77 7.35
C GLU A 131 -15.05 -6.49 8.60
N SER A 132 -14.99 -5.26 9.13
CA SER A 132 -15.86 -4.71 10.18
C SER A 132 -16.72 -3.57 9.64
N ILE A 133 -17.80 -3.23 10.37
CA ILE A 133 -18.65 -2.07 10.07
C ILE A 133 -18.19 -0.90 10.94
N GLY A 134 -18.06 0.29 10.33
CA GLY A 134 -17.57 1.50 10.99
C GLY A 134 -16.05 1.66 10.96
N ASP A 135 -15.55 2.69 11.67
CA ASP A 135 -14.14 3.11 11.61
C ASP A 135 -13.19 2.33 12.55
N HIS A 136 -13.72 1.43 13.38
CA HIS A 136 -12.93 0.62 14.31
C HIS A 136 -12.89 -0.83 13.86
N SER A 137 -11.68 -1.37 13.71
CA SER A 137 -11.43 -2.79 13.50
C SER A 137 -10.64 -3.37 14.68
N THR A 138 -10.67 -4.71 14.80
CA THR A 138 -9.94 -5.46 15.83
C THR A 138 -8.75 -6.24 15.26
N ALA A 139 -8.31 -5.87 14.05
CA ALA A 139 -7.21 -6.52 13.37
C ALA A 139 -5.94 -6.51 14.23
N THR A 140 -5.33 -7.68 14.36
CA THR A 140 -4.13 -7.93 15.14
C THR A 140 -2.93 -8.12 14.21
N ARG A 141 -1.72 -8.11 14.78
CA ARG A 141 -0.50 -8.39 14.01
C ARG A 141 -0.48 -9.81 13.44
N ALA A 142 -1.10 -10.77 14.13
CA ALA A 142 -1.18 -12.16 13.66
C ALA A 142 -2.01 -12.30 12.38
N ASP A 143 -2.91 -11.33 12.11
CA ASP A 143 -3.72 -11.32 10.89
C ASP A 143 -2.94 -10.79 9.67
N LEU A 144 -1.71 -10.31 9.86
CA LEU A 144 -0.83 -9.78 8.80
C LEU A 144 0.21 -10.79 8.31
N GLU A 145 0.32 -11.96 8.95
CA GLU A 145 1.30 -13.04 8.68
C GLU A 145 0.65 -14.22 7.93
#